data_AF-A0AA39KJJ5-F1
#
_entry.id   AF-A0AA39KJJ5-F1
#
_cell.length_a   1.000
_cell.length_b   1.000
_cell.length_c   1.000
_cell.angle_alpha   90.00
_cell.angle_beta   90.00
_cell.angle_gamma   90.00
#
_symmetry.space_group_name_H-M   'P 1'
#
loop_
_entity.id
_entity.type
_entity.pdbx_description
1 polymer ?
#
loop_
_entity_poly.entity_id
_entity_poly.type
_entity_poly.pdbx_seq_one_letter_code
_entity_poly.pdbx_strand_id
1 'polypeptide(L)'
;MKIQGHGRTMDPVGRGSAWRKGFQTPRDYNDNESFCGGFTGMCGVCGDNYATKPPRPHENRGYYGTGTIVKTYKAGETIEILVQLTASHKGHFEFSICPLTNENDVETEKCFEQYPLQLASGGTKYLVTSIGNGQHRIKVVLPNDLKCQHCVFRWHYRTGNTWGICKDRKGANDCGPQEVFRTSVFGHGMLMEPVNRGSAWRKNFDTPINYDDNANYCGGYHIHYQLNGGRCGSCGDNYAQKQPRPNENGGVYGTGQIVETYTASQEFIADVMITSNHRGFFKFDLCPIQAGPNYNSDVETEECFEKFPIMTVYGDDKYIMKKFYNGHYQVHLILPDNVTCDHCSMRWTYVTANNWGICSDGTGAIGCGPQETFKTCSDIKIVKL
;
A
#
# COMPACT_ATOMS: atom_id res chain seq x y z
N MET A 1 -14.62 6.26 11.15
CA MET A 1 -14.37 6.10 9.72
C MET A 1 -12.88 6.26 9.47
N LYS A 2 -12.15 5.16 9.27
CA LYS A 2 -10.72 5.18 8.92
C LYS A 2 -10.50 4.41 7.62
N ILE A 3 -10.65 5.13 6.52
CA ILE A 3 -10.00 4.79 5.25
C ILE A 3 -8.67 5.53 5.30
N GLN A 4 -7.57 4.89 4.90
CA GLN A 4 -6.25 5.52 4.90
C GLN A 4 -6.15 6.54 3.74
N GLY A 5 -5.49 7.66 3.96
CA GLY A 5 -5.19 8.62 2.90
C GLY A 5 -4.16 8.08 1.91
N HIS A 6 -4.23 8.58 0.69
CA HIS A 6 -3.27 8.23 -0.35
C HIS A 6 -2.99 9.49 -1.18
N GLY A 7 -1.73 9.86 -1.36
CA GLY A 7 -1.32 10.98 -2.20
C GLY A 7 0.19 11.23 -2.26
N ARG A 8 0.59 12.10 -3.20
CA ARG A 8 2.00 12.33 -3.58
C ARG A 8 2.22 13.72 -4.20
N THR A 9 3.44 14.25 -4.10
CA THR A 9 3.83 15.44 -4.86
C THR A 9 4.29 15.06 -6.27
N MET A 10 3.66 15.65 -7.27
CA MET A 10 3.94 15.43 -8.69
C MET A 10 4.64 16.62 -9.37
N ASP A 11 4.70 17.77 -8.68
CA ASP A 11 5.59 18.90 -8.99
C ASP A 11 5.78 19.74 -7.69
N PRO A 12 7.01 19.98 -7.18
CA PRO A 12 8.20 19.19 -7.49
C PRO A 12 7.93 17.72 -7.14
N VAL A 13 8.40 16.81 -7.98
CA VAL A 13 8.06 15.39 -7.84
C VAL A 13 8.76 14.78 -6.63
N GLY A 14 8.03 14.02 -5.80
CA GLY A 14 8.58 13.37 -4.62
C GLY A 14 9.59 12.27 -4.98
N ARG A 15 10.50 11.93 -4.04
CA ARG A 15 11.59 10.97 -4.27
C ARG A 15 11.09 9.61 -4.80
N GLY A 16 10.06 9.02 -4.19
CA GLY A 16 9.42 7.79 -4.68
C GLY A 16 8.71 7.96 -6.04
N SER A 17 8.14 9.13 -6.30
CA SER A 17 7.42 9.45 -7.55
C SER A 17 8.32 9.85 -8.73
N ALA A 18 9.62 10.09 -8.52
CA ALA A 18 10.49 10.77 -9.50
C ALA A 18 10.61 10.00 -10.83
N TRP A 19 10.63 8.67 -10.79
CA TRP A 19 10.63 7.84 -12.01
C TRP A 19 9.39 8.06 -12.90
N ARG A 20 8.23 8.44 -12.32
CA ARG A 20 7.01 8.80 -13.08
C ARG A 20 7.15 10.10 -13.88
N LYS A 21 8.27 10.81 -13.74
CA LYS A 21 8.68 11.99 -14.53
C LYS A 21 9.90 11.74 -15.41
N GLY A 22 10.37 10.49 -15.54
CA GLY A 22 11.50 10.11 -16.39
C GLY A 22 12.88 10.25 -15.76
N PHE A 23 12.97 10.66 -14.48
CA PHE A 23 14.23 10.63 -13.74
C PHE A 23 14.71 9.18 -13.55
N GLN A 24 16.04 8.97 -13.62
CA GLN A 24 16.65 7.65 -13.48
C GLN A 24 16.83 7.27 -11.99
N THR A 25 15.73 7.26 -11.25
CA THR A 25 15.66 6.85 -9.85
C THR A 25 15.06 5.44 -9.73
N PRO A 26 15.30 4.72 -8.61
CA PRO A 26 14.55 3.50 -8.29
C PRO A 26 13.04 3.77 -8.29
N ARG A 27 12.28 2.75 -8.69
CA ARG A 27 10.83 2.85 -8.87
C ARG A 27 10.09 2.43 -7.60
N ASP A 28 9.64 3.41 -6.82
CA ASP A 28 8.57 3.17 -5.86
C ASP A 28 7.23 3.20 -6.62
N TYR A 29 6.60 2.05 -6.78
CA TYR A 29 5.29 1.96 -7.46
C TYR A 29 4.13 2.38 -6.55
N ASN A 30 4.38 2.41 -5.26
CA ASN A 30 3.43 2.57 -4.17
C ASN A 30 3.46 4.02 -3.65
N ASP A 31 4.01 4.93 -4.45
CA ASP A 31 4.49 6.25 -4.08
C ASP A 31 3.39 7.24 -3.68
N ASN A 32 2.16 6.77 -3.49
CA ASN A 32 1.02 7.46 -2.89
C ASN A 32 0.72 7.08 -1.42
N GLU A 33 1.27 6.02 -0.86
CA GLU A 33 0.72 5.39 0.37
C GLU A 33 1.36 5.90 1.68
N SER A 34 1.72 7.18 1.77
CA SER A 34 2.83 7.59 2.65
C SER A 34 2.48 8.07 4.06
N PHE A 35 1.77 7.23 4.81
CA PHE A 35 1.22 7.51 6.15
C PHE A 35 2.14 7.12 7.33
N CYS A 36 3.41 7.52 7.31
CA CYS A 36 4.33 7.34 8.46
C CYS A 36 4.58 5.87 8.88
N GLY A 37 4.29 4.90 8.00
CA GLY A 37 4.42 3.47 8.27
C GLY A 37 3.31 2.85 9.13
N GLY A 38 2.12 3.48 9.20
CA GLY A 38 0.99 3.04 10.01
C GLY A 38 0.76 3.91 11.24
N PHE A 39 -0.50 3.96 11.71
CA PHE A 39 -0.99 4.91 12.71
C PHE A 39 -0.35 4.73 14.11
N THR A 40 0.87 5.24 14.27
CA THR A 40 1.70 5.09 15.48
C THR A 40 2.10 6.43 16.12
N GLY A 41 1.70 7.56 15.51
CA GLY A 41 1.90 8.91 16.05
C GLY A 41 3.30 9.52 15.90
N MET A 42 4.30 8.72 15.51
CA MET A 42 5.62 9.20 15.08
C MET A 42 5.85 8.90 13.59
N CYS A 43 6.71 9.67 12.92
CA CYS A 43 6.87 9.64 11.47
C CYS A 43 8.33 9.79 11.06
N GLY A 44 8.77 9.07 10.02
CA GLY A 44 10.02 9.38 9.33
C GLY A 44 10.00 10.82 8.77
N VAL A 45 11.18 11.39 8.55
CA VAL A 45 11.27 12.80 8.12
C VAL A 45 10.61 12.98 6.74
N CYS A 46 10.77 11.96 5.89
CA CYS A 46 10.14 11.80 4.58
C CYS A 46 9.12 10.65 4.52
N GLY A 47 8.28 10.49 5.54
CA GLY A 47 7.06 9.64 5.45
C GLY A 47 7.25 8.14 5.68
N ASP A 48 8.49 7.64 5.61
CA ASP A 48 8.82 6.27 5.98
C ASP A 48 8.39 5.94 7.42
N ASN A 49 8.27 4.64 7.73
CA ASN A 49 8.05 4.16 9.09
C ASN A 49 9.13 4.66 10.06
N TYR A 50 8.73 5.32 11.16
CA TYR A 50 9.65 5.90 12.14
C TYR A 50 10.61 4.87 12.76
N ALA A 51 10.21 3.61 12.92
CA ALA A 51 11.05 2.54 13.46
C ALA A 51 12.18 2.11 12.50
N THR A 52 12.10 2.48 11.22
CA THR A 52 13.19 2.30 10.25
C THR A 52 14.38 3.17 10.67
N LYS A 53 15.60 2.64 10.59
CA LYS A 53 16.82 3.40 10.93
C LYS A 53 17.12 4.46 9.85
N PRO A 54 17.48 5.69 10.21
CA PRO A 54 18.01 6.68 9.26
C PRO A 54 19.34 6.24 8.61
N PRO A 55 19.61 6.63 7.35
CA PRO A 55 18.67 7.25 6.41
C PRO A 55 17.60 6.23 5.98
N ARG A 56 16.34 6.58 6.20
CA ARG A 56 15.19 5.76 5.78
C ARG A 56 15.03 5.81 4.25
N PRO A 57 14.29 4.89 3.60
CA PRO A 57 14.26 4.78 2.13
C PRO A 57 14.00 6.08 1.36
N HIS A 58 13.17 6.99 1.89
CA HIS A 58 12.84 8.29 1.31
C HIS A 58 13.63 9.46 1.86
N GLU A 59 14.46 9.26 2.89
CA GLU A 59 15.37 10.28 3.41
C GLU A 59 16.61 10.41 2.49
N ASN A 60 17.36 11.53 2.52
CA ASN A 60 18.56 11.65 1.68
C ASN A 60 19.54 10.51 1.96
N ARG A 61 20.17 9.97 0.89
CA ARG A 61 21.02 8.75 0.93
C ARG A 61 20.29 7.45 1.26
N GLY A 62 18.97 7.50 1.47
CA GLY A 62 18.10 6.33 1.40
C GLY A 62 17.99 5.80 -0.03
N TYR A 63 17.37 4.63 -0.21
CA TYR A 63 17.26 3.94 -1.50
C TYR A 63 16.61 4.81 -2.61
N TYR A 64 15.58 5.59 -2.28
CA TYR A 64 14.95 6.55 -3.20
C TYR A 64 15.56 7.97 -3.06
N GLY A 65 16.25 8.24 -1.96
CA GLY A 65 17.02 9.46 -1.68
C GLY A 65 18.32 9.60 -2.47
N THR A 66 18.27 9.36 -3.78
CA THR A 66 19.40 9.32 -4.74
C THR A 66 20.20 10.61 -4.92
N GLY A 67 19.83 11.71 -4.26
CA GLY A 67 20.40 13.04 -4.50
C GLY A 67 19.99 13.72 -5.81
N THR A 68 19.10 13.10 -6.60
CA THR A 68 18.60 13.67 -7.87
C THR A 68 17.88 15.00 -7.65
N ILE A 69 18.43 16.09 -8.21
CA ILE A 69 17.79 17.41 -8.20
C ILE A 69 16.65 17.43 -9.23
N VAL A 70 15.42 17.25 -8.75
CA VAL A 70 14.22 17.14 -9.60
C VAL A 70 13.72 18.48 -10.17
N LYS A 71 14.10 19.61 -9.57
CA LYS A 71 13.73 20.96 -10.03
C LYS A 71 14.66 22.02 -9.42
N THR A 72 14.86 23.13 -10.14
CA THR A 72 15.60 24.31 -9.69
C THR A 72 14.68 25.52 -9.68
N TYR A 73 14.84 26.39 -8.69
CA TYR A 73 14.02 27.58 -8.46
C TYR A 73 14.91 28.77 -8.07
N LYS A 74 14.35 29.99 -8.12
CA LYS A 74 14.98 31.19 -7.57
C LYS A 74 14.54 31.41 -6.12
N ALA A 75 15.42 31.97 -5.30
CA ALA A 75 15.03 32.42 -3.97
C ALA A 75 13.98 33.55 -4.08
N GLY A 76 12.99 33.58 -3.19
CA GLY A 76 11.84 34.49 -3.28
C GLY A 76 10.76 34.11 -4.32
N GLU A 77 10.95 33.04 -5.11
CA GLU A 77 10.00 32.67 -6.17
C GLU A 77 8.68 32.14 -5.60
N THR A 78 7.55 32.56 -6.19
CA THR A 78 6.24 31.92 -5.95
C THR A 78 6.11 30.71 -6.87
N ILE A 79 6.19 29.51 -6.30
CA ILE A 79 6.20 28.25 -7.04
C ILE A 79 4.83 27.55 -6.93
N GLU A 80 4.40 26.85 -7.99
CA GLU A 80 3.22 25.98 -7.94
C GLU A 80 3.62 24.56 -7.55
N ILE A 81 2.93 24.04 -6.54
CA ILE A 81 3.02 22.67 -6.04
C ILE A 81 1.81 21.89 -6.55
N LEU A 82 2.04 20.76 -7.21
CA LEU A 82 1.03 19.81 -7.64
C LEU A 82 1.01 18.60 -6.69
N VAL A 83 -0.03 18.50 -5.86
CA VAL A 83 -0.30 17.31 -5.04
C VAL A 83 -1.39 16.49 -5.72
N GLN A 84 -1.14 15.20 -5.97
CA GLN A 84 -2.17 14.24 -6.36
C GLN A 84 -2.63 13.50 -5.09
N LEU A 85 -3.93 13.52 -4.79
CA LEU A 85 -4.53 12.59 -3.84
C LEU A 85 -5.24 11.46 -4.60
N THR A 86 -4.89 10.22 -4.30
CA THR A 86 -5.65 9.01 -4.69
C THR A 86 -6.65 8.58 -3.63
N ALA A 87 -6.60 9.14 -2.41
CA ALA A 87 -7.68 9.12 -1.43
C ALA A 87 -7.57 10.31 -0.45
N SER A 88 -8.51 11.25 -0.50
CA SER A 88 -8.60 12.42 0.40
C SER A 88 -9.48 12.19 1.62
N HIS A 89 -9.02 12.70 2.78
CA HIS A 89 -9.69 12.62 4.09
C HIS A 89 -9.88 13.98 4.77
N LYS A 90 -9.99 15.04 3.98
CA LYS A 90 -10.02 16.43 4.46
C LYS A 90 -8.78 16.77 5.32
N GLY A 91 -8.79 17.89 6.03
CA GLY A 91 -7.67 18.35 6.86
C GLY A 91 -6.88 19.46 6.17
N HIS A 92 -5.55 19.48 6.29
CA HIS A 92 -4.73 20.53 5.68
C HIS A 92 -3.36 20.04 5.17
N PHE A 93 -2.88 20.67 4.11
CA PHE A 93 -1.48 20.59 3.67
C PHE A 93 -0.68 21.73 4.31
N GLU A 94 0.53 21.40 4.77
CA GLU A 94 1.62 22.31 5.11
C GLU A 94 2.82 22.01 4.19
N PHE A 95 3.64 23.01 3.93
CA PHE A 95 4.82 22.88 3.08
C PHE A 95 6.04 23.46 3.81
N SER A 96 7.18 22.80 3.68
CA SER A 96 8.42 23.15 4.36
C SER A 96 9.61 22.77 3.49
N ILE A 97 10.74 23.43 3.70
CA ILE A 97 11.99 23.16 2.97
C ILE A 97 13.14 22.96 3.95
N CYS A 98 14.14 22.17 3.57
CA CYS A 98 15.36 21.97 4.35
C CYS A 98 16.58 22.21 3.45
N PRO A 99 17.39 23.26 3.69
CA PRO A 99 18.70 23.40 3.07
C PRO A 99 19.67 22.40 3.70
N LEU A 100 20.15 21.41 2.95
CA LEU A 100 21.27 20.58 3.37
C LEU A 100 22.58 21.39 3.27
N THR A 101 23.53 21.17 4.18
CA THR A 101 24.83 21.86 4.14
C THR A 101 25.74 21.24 3.08
N ASN A 102 25.60 19.93 2.86
CA ASN A 102 26.31 19.16 1.84
C ASN A 102 25.49 17.92 1.43
N GLU A 103 25.91 17.23 0.37
CA GLU A 103 25.21 16.07 -0.20
C GLU A 103 25.15 14.83 0.71
N ASN A 104 26.03 14.74 1.72
CA ASN A 104 26.12 13.62 2.65
C ASN A 104 25.26 13.82 3.92
N ASP A 105 24.63 14.98 4.10
CA ASP A 105 23.68 15.23 5.18
C ASP A 105 22.38 14.44 5.01
N VAL A 106 21.59 14.35 6.08
CA VAL A 106 20.21 13.88 6.05
C VAL A 106 19.32 14.95 6.69
N GLU A 107 18.22 15.29 6.02
CA GLU A 107 17.24 16.25 6.55
C GLU A 107 16.62 15.81 7.88
N THR A 108 16.20 16.78 8.69
CA THR A 108 15.65 16.54 10.04
C THR A 108 14.41 17.42 10.29
N GLU A 109 13.55 17.03 11.25
CA GLU A 109 12.40 17.86 11.66
C GLU A 109 12.82 19.29 11.97
N LYS A 110 13.87 19.46 12.79
CA LYS A 110 14.43 20.76 13.17
C LYS A 110 14.84 21.63 11.97
N CYS A 111 15.26 21.01 10.86
CA CYS A 111 15.58 21.73 9.63
C CYS A 111 14.29 22.27 8.96
N PHE A 112 13.26 21.43 8.82
CA PHE A 112 11.99 21.83 8.23
C PHE A 112 11.19 22.82 9.10
N GLU A 113 11.33 22.73 10.43
CA GLU A 113 10.74 23.66 11.39
C GLU A 113 11.31 25.09 11.27
N GLN A 114 12.54 25.25 10.74
CA GLN A 114 13.16 26.56 10.51
C GLN A 114 12.66 27.25 9.23
N TYR A 115 12.18 26.49 8.23
CA TYR A 115 11.74 27.04 6.94
C TYR A 115 10.35 26.51 6.52
N PRO A 116 9.27 26.81 7.27
CA PRO A 116 7.91 26.64 6.79
C PRO A 116 7.62 27.62 5.65
N LEU A 117 6.93 27.15 4.61
CA LEU A 117 6.59 27.97 3.44
C LEU A 117 5.21 28.62 3.62
N GLN A 118 5.09 29.88 3.21
CA GLN A 118 3.80 30.58 3.16
C GLN A 118 3.08 30.26 1.85
N LEU A 119 1.75 30.15 1.91
CA LEU A 119 0.90 30.15 0.72
C LEU A 119 0.91 31.56 0.10
N ALA A 120 0.82 31.63 -1.23
CA ALA A 120 0.63 32.89 -1.95
C ALA A 120 -0.73 33.56 -1.64
N SER A 121 -1.68 32.81 -1.08
CA SER A 121 -2.96 33.30 -0.54
C SER A 121 -2.88 33.81 0.92
N GLY A 122 -1.69 33.74 1.54
CA GLY A 122 -1.49 33.99 2.98
C GLY A 122 -1.70 32.74 3.84
N GLY A 123 -1.01 32.70 4.98
CA GLY A 123 -0.99 31.57 5.92
C GLY A 123 -0.14 30.39 5.43
N THR A 124 -0.03 29.34 6.26
CA THR A 124 0.80 28.14 5.98
C THR A 124 -0.01 26.88 5.66
N LYS A 125 -1.33 26.93 5.78
CA LYS A 125 -2.23 25.76 5.73
C LYS A 125 -3.21 25.83 4.56
N TYR A 126 -3.03 24.96 3.58
CA TYR A 126 -3.99 24.78 2.49
C TYR A 126 -5.06 23.77 2.92
N LEU A 127 -6.32 24.18 3.01
CA LEU A 127 -7.40 23.34 3.50
C LEU A 127 -7.87 22.35 2.42
N VAL A 128 -7.95 21.07 2.81
CA VAL A 128 -8.55 20.01 2.00
C VAL A 128 -9.98 19.81 2.50
N THR A 129 -10.97 20.09 1.66
CA THR A 129 -12.39 20.10 2.05
C THR A 129 -13.22 18.95 1.46
N SER A 130 -12.79 18.43 0.30
CA SER A 130 -13.40 17.29 -0.39
C SER A 130 -12.84 15.94 0.08
N ILE A 131 -13.62 14.88 -0.14
CA ILE A 131 -13.23 13.47 0.01
C ILE A 131 -13.09 12.86 -1.40
N GLY A 132 -12.25 11.83 -1.56
CA GLY A 132 -12.02 11.16 -2.85
C GLY A 132 -10.75 11.61 -3.56
N ASN A 133 -10.71 11.48 -4.88
CA ASN A 133 -9.48 11.55 -5.67
C ASN A 133 -9.38 12.91 -6.38
N GLY A 134 -8.17 13.48 -6.51
CA GLY A 134 -8.02 14.78 -7.15
C GLY A 134 -6.57 15.26 -7.30
N GLN A 135 -6.41 16.35 -8.06
CA GLN A 135 -5.16 17.12 -8.12
C GLN A 135 -5.38 18.49 -7.47
N HIS A 136 -4.54 18.84 -6.51
CA HIS A 136 -4.49 20.15 -5.89
C HIS A 136 -3.29 20.92 -6.43
N ARG A 137 -3.52 22.16 -6.84
CA ARG A 137 -2.48 23.12 -7.26
C ARG A 137 -2.40 24.21 -6.20
N ILE A 138 -1.27 24.28 -5.51
CA ILE A 138 -1.05 25.19 -4.38
C ILE A 138 0.13 26.08 -4.71
N LYS A 139 -0.03 27.41 -4.63
CA LYS A 139 1.09 28.34 -4.81
C LYS A 139 1.71 28.68 -3.46
N VAL A 140 3.02 28.48 -3.34
CA VAL A 140 3.80 28.76 -2.11
C VAL A 140 4.98 29.67 -2.44
N VAL A 141 5.40 30.49 -1.48
CA VAL A 141 6.50 31.46 -1.64
C VAL A 141 7.76 30.89 -1.00
N LEU A 142 8.85 30.77 -1.78
CA LEU A 142 10.17 30.41 -1.26
C LEU A 142 10.79 31.60 -0.49
N PRO A 143 11.61 31.38 0.55
CA PRO A 143 12.25 32.50 1.26
C PRO A 143 13.25 33.24 0.36
N ASN A 144 13.34 34.56 0.51
CA ASN A 144 14.21 35.43 -0.32
C ASN A 144 15.71 35.12 -0.17
N ASP A 145 16.14 34.72 1.03
CA ASP A 145 17.55 34.52 1.38
C ASP A 145 17.97 33.04 1.32
N LEU A 146 17.05 32.13 1.04
CA LEU A 146 17.32 30.69 1.02
C LEU A 146 18.14 30.31 -0.22
N LYS A 147 19.39 29.88 0.00
CA LYS A 147 20.28 29.34 -1.02
C LYS A 147 20.83 28.00 -0.55
N CYS A 148 20.56 26.94 -1.32
CA CYS A 148 21.08 25.60 -1.09
C CYS A 148 21.37 24.94 -2.44
N GLN A 149 22.47 24.17 -2.52
CA GLN A 149 22.78 23.35 -3.71
C GLN A 149 21.93 22.07 -3.72
N HIS A 150 21.62 21.54 -2.53
CA HIS A 150 20.69 20.44 -2.32
C HIS A 150 19.64 20.92 -1.30
N CYS A 151 18.42 21.17 -1.78
CA CYS A 151 17.29 21.58 -0.97
C CYS A 151 16.26 20.44 -0.96
N VAL A 152 15.79 20.02 0.22
CA VAL A 152 14.73 19.00 0.33
C VAL A 152 13.41 19.70 0.54
N PHE A 153 12.44 19.47 -0.34
CA PHE A 153 11.07 19.97 -0.20
C PHE A 153 10.19 18.91 0.48
N ARG A 154 9.45 19.30 1.50
CA ARG A 154 8.52 18.42 2.24
C ARG A 154 7.11 18.98 2.22
N TRP A 155 6.24 18.27 1.50
CA TRP A 155 4.80 18.29 1.72
C TRP A 155 4.46 17.50 2.99
N HIS A 156 3.60 18.07 3.82
CA HIS A 156 3.06 17.49 5.04
C HIS A 156 1.53 17.57 4.95
N TYR A 157 0.83 16.45 5.01
CA TYR A 157 -0.63 16.42 4.97
C TYR A 157 -1.17 15.76 6.24
N ARG A 158 -1.85 16.55 7.08
CA ARG A 158 -2.56 16.05 8.26
C ARG A 158 -4.03 15.91 7.90
N THR A 159 -4.58 14.70 8.03
CA THR A 159 -5.99 14.45 7.71
C THR A 159 -6.92 15.05 8.77
N GLY A 160 -8.22 15.14 8.45
CA GLY A 160 -9.26 15.63 9.36
C GLY A 160 -10.44 14.66 9.53
N ASN A 161 -10.28 13.37 9.16
CA ASN A 161 -11.35 12.37 9.20
C ASN A 161 -11.52 11.69 10.57
N THR A 162 -10.53 11.78 11.46
CA THR A 162 -10.52 11.05 12.73
C THR A 162 -11.09 11.94 13.82
N TRP A 163 -11.92 11.36 14.69
CA TRP A 163 -12.46 12.03 15.87
C TRP A 163 -11.47 11.94 17.03
N GLY A 164 -11.32 13.01 17.80
CA GLY A 164 -10.48 13.03 18.99
C GLY A 164 -10.78 14.23 19.89
N ILE A 165 -10.05 14.32 20.99
CA ILE A 165 -10.24 15.37 22.00
C ILE A 165 -9.42 16.61 21.63
N CYS A 166 -10.11 17.76 21.58
CA CYS A 166 -9.57 19.08 21.28
C CYS A 166 -8.88 19.70 22.52
N LYS A 167 -8.14 20.80 22.33
CA LYS A 167 -7.46 21.51 23.44
C LYS A 167 -8.44 22.05 24.51
N ASP A 168 -9.69 22.32 24.15
CA ASP A 168 -10.76 22.73 25.07
C ASP A 168 -11.49 21.54 25.74
N ARG A 169 -10.94 20.33 25.60
CA ARG A 169 -11.48 19.04 26.08
C ARG A 169 -12.78 18.57 25.44
N LYS A 170 -13.30 19.26 24.41
CA LYS A 170 -14.44 18.74 23.62
C LYS A 170 -13.98 17.71 22.59
N GLY A 171 -14.88 16.84 22.17
CA GLY A 171 -14.62 15.84 21.14
C GLY A 171 -15.11 16.27 19.76
N ALA A 172 -14.22 16.28 18.76
CA ALA A 172 -14.56 16.62 17.38
C ALA A 172 -13.67 15.90 16.37
N ASN A 173 -14.06 15.94 15.10
CA ASN A 173 -13.18 15.56 13.99
C ASN A 173 -12.03 16.58 13.87
N ASP A 174 -10.91 16.19 13.26
CA ASP A 174 -9.64 16.96 13.20
C ASP A 174 -8.93 17.18 14.56
N CYS A 175 -9.52 16.81 15.69
CA CYS A 175 -8.90 16.91 17.01
C CYS A 175 -8.14 15.64 17.42
N GLY A 176 -7.20 15.78 18.37
CA GLY A 176 -6.31 14.69 18.79
C GLY A 176 -5.34 14.21 17.70
N PRO A 177 -4.78 12.98 17.83
CA PRO A 177 -3.97 12.34 16.81
C PRO A 177 -4.78 12.09 15.53
N GLN A 178 -4.28 12.61 14.41
CA GLN A 178 -4.82 12.37 13.07
C GLN A 178 -3.83 11.49 12.28
N GLU A 179 -4.26 11.00 11.13
CA GLU A 179 -3.35 10.39 10.17
C GLU A 179 -2.49 11.49 9.51
N VAL A 180 -1.22 11.20 9.29
CA VAL A 180 -0.23 12.17 8.80
C VAL A 180 0.53 11.56 7.63
N PHE A 181 0.69 12.36 6.58
CA PHE A 181 1.36 12.05 5.34
C PHE A 181 2.57 12.95 5.13
N ARG A 182 3.65 12.35 4.63
CA ARG A 182 4.86 12.98 4.09
C ARG A 182 5.35 12.08 2.95
N THR A 183 6.11 12.55 1.97
CA THR A 183 6.33 11.84 0.69
C THR A 183 7.11 10.49 0.75
N SER A 184 6.39 9.37 0.66
CA SER A 184 6.77 7.94 0.48
C SER A 184 6.55 7.13 1.80
N VAL A 185 6.02 5.90 2.02
CA VAL A 185 5.26 4.81 1.31
C VAL A 185 4.55 3.94 2.37
N PHE A 186 3.52 3.13 2.02
CA PHE A 186 3.16 1.85 2.67
C PHE A 186 1.98 1.05 2.04
N GLY A 187 2.32 0.09 1.18
CA GLY A 187 1.46 -1.02 0.74
C GLY A 187 1.96 -2.35 1.30
N HIS A 188 1.18 -3.44 1.24
CA HIS A 188 1.25 -4.46 2.30
C HIS A 188 1.36 -5.94 1.87
N GLY A 189 1.21 -6.27 0.59
CA GLY A 189 1.83 -7.47 0.01
C GLY A 189 1.15 -8.01 -1.24
N MET A 190 1.88 -8.79 -2.02
CA MET A 190 1.44 -9.36 -3.30
C MET A 190 2.07 -10.76 -3.52
N LEU A 191 1.31 -11.71 -4.07
CA LEU A 191 1.86 -12.99 -4.55
C LEU A 191 2.57 -12.79 -5.89
N MET A 192 3.87 -13.09 -5.94
CA MET A 192 4.74 -12.83 -7.09
C MET A 192 5.13 -14.08 -7.88
N GLU A 193 5.04 -15.26 -7.28
CA GLU A 193 5.08 -16.56 -7.98
C GLU A 193 4.06 -17.52 -7.31
N PRO A 194 3.15 -18.16 -8.07
CA PRO A 194 2.71 -17.75 -9.41
C PRO A 194 2.10 -16.34 -9.34
N VAL A 195 2.52 -15.44 -10.23
CA VAL A 195 2.18 -14.00 -10.12
C VAL A 195 0.66 -13.75 -10.15
N ASN A 196 0.17 -12.92 -9.23
CA ASN A 196 -1.26 -12.62 -9.16
C ASN A 196 -1.73 -11.65 -10.26
N ARG A 197 -3.04 -11.67 -10.53
CA ARG A 197 -3.74 -10.85 -11.54
C ARG A 197 -3.36 -9.36 -11.53
N GLY A 198 -3.29 -8.74 -10.35
CA GLY A 198 -2.90 -7.33 -10.20
C GLY A 198 -1.42 -7.06 -10.50
N SER A 199 -0.56 -8.07 -10.32
CA SER A 199 0.90 -7.98 -10.49
C SER A 199 1.41 -8.59 -11.81
N ALA A 200 0.57 -9.24 -12.61
CA ALA A 200 0.99 -9.99 -13.80
C ALA A 200 1.76 -9.13 -14.84
N TRP A 201 1.37 -7.86 -14.99
CA TRP A 201 2.08 -6.89 -15.82
C TRP A 201 3.54 -6.67 -15.40
N ARG A 202 3.89 -6.87 -14.12
CA ARG A 202 5.27 -6.79 -13.59
C ARG A 202 6.17 -7.92 -14.11
N LYS A 203 5.58 -9.01 -14.61
CA LYS A 203 6.24 -10.15 -15.27
C LYS A 203 6.18 -10.06 -16.81
N ASN A 204 5.66 -8.95 -17.35
CA ASN A 204 5.46 -8.69 -18.79
C ASN A 204 4.34 -9.51 -19.46
N PHE A 205 3.36 -10.02 -18.69
CA PHE A 205 2.11 -10.49 -19.29
C PHE A 205 1.29 -9.30 -19.84
N ASP A 206 0.53 -9.52 -20.92
CA ASP A 206 -0.33 -8.50 -21.54
C ASP A 206 -1.64 -8.33 -20.75
N THR A 207 -1.49 -7.76 -19.55
CA THR A 207 -2.56 -7.57 -18.55
C THR A 207 -2.63 -6.11 -18.11
N PRO A 208 -3.81 -5.54 -17.81
CA PRO A 208 -3.93 -4.16 -17.36
C PRO A 208 -3.09 -3.84 -16.11
N ILE A 209 -2.37 -2.71 -16.16
CA ILE A 209 -1.44 -2.30 -15.12
C ILE A 209 -2.19 -1.82 -13.87
N ASN A 210 -2.07 -2.56 -12.77
CA ASN A 210 -2.41 -2.07 -11.43
C ASN A 210 -1.13 -1.57 -10.73
N TYR A 211 -1.09 -0.29 -10.33
CA TYR A 211 0.03 0.26 -9.57
C TYR A 211 -0.10 0.07 -8.06
N ASP A 212 -1.32 -0.13 -7.56
CA ASP A 212 -1.66 -0.33 -6.15
C ASP A 212 -1.92 -1.85 -5.88
N ASP A 213 -1.14 -2.73 -6.51
CA ASP A 213 -1.36 -4.19 -6.56
C ASP A 213 -0.94 -4.96 -5.31
N ASN A 214 -0.36 -4.28 -4.33
CA ASN A 214 -0.16 -4.75 -2.96
C ASN A 214 -1.15 -4.13 -1.95
N ALA A 215 -2.19 -3.44 -2.43
CA ALA A 215 -3.25 -2.80 -1.64
C ALA A 215 -4.59 -3.57 -1.68
N ASN A 216 -4.57 -4.87 -2.01
CA ASN A 216 -5.74 -5.75 -2.04
C ASN A 216 -6.18 -6.19 -0.60
N TYR A 217 -6.36 -5.21 0.30
CA TYR A 217 -6.68 -5.35 1.73
C TYR A 217 -8.18 -5.40 2.06
N CYS A 218 -9.02 -6.00 1.21
CA CYS A 218 -10.48 -6.07 1.42
C CYS A 218 -11.18 -4.69 1.47
N GLY A 219 -10.57 -3.65 0.89
CA GLY A 219 -10.97 -2.24 1.04
C GLY A 219 -10.41 -1.53 2.29
N GLY A 220 -9.55 -2.19 3.06
CA GLY A 220 -8.92 -1.71 4.28
C GLY A 220 -9.69 -2.11 5.52
N TYR A 221 -9.00 -2.28 6.65
CA TYR A 221 -9.55 -2.83 7.91
C TYR A 221 -10.92 -2.29 8.32
N HIS A 222 -11.17 -0.97 8.16
CA HIS A 222 -12.46 -0.38 8.52
C HIS A 222 -13.62 -0.83 7.62
N ILE A 223 -13.38 -0.91 6.31
CA ILE A 223 -14.39 -1.35 5.35
C ILE A 223 -14.63 -2.85 5.53
N HIS A 224 -13.56 -3.65 5.65
CA HIS A 224 -13.63 -5.09 5.86
C HIS A 224 -14.48 -5.46 7.08
N TYR A 225 -14.19 -4.93 8.27
CA TYR A 225 -14.86 -5.38 9.49
C TYR A 225 -16.10 -4.60 9.88
N GLN A 226 -16.10 -3.26 9.84
CA GLN A 226 -17.23 -2.47 10.36
C GLN A 226 -18.29 -2.11 9.31
N LEU A 227 -17.98 -2.18 8.01
CA LEU A 227 -18.98 -1.94 6.95
C LEU A 227 -19.44 -3.24 6.29
N ASN A 228 -18.50 -4.13 5.93
CA ASN A 228 -18.83 -5.40 5.28
C ASN A 228 -19.15 -6.53 6.27
N GLY A 229 -18.85 -6.36 7.56
CA GLY A 229 -19.13 -7.35 8.61
C GLY A 229 -18.12 -8.50 8.67
N GLY A 230 -16.85 -8.25 8.34
CA GLY A 230 -15.79 -9.25 8.25
C GLY A 230 -15.69 -9.93 6.88
N ARG A 231 -16.40 -9.44 5.86
CA ARG A 231 -16.40 -9.99 4.50
C ARG A 231 -15.47 -9.22 3.56
N CYS A 232 -14.77 -9.97 2.73
CA CYS A 232 -13.77 -9.52 1.76
C CYS A 232 -14.16 -10.02 0.35
N GLY A 233 -13.77 -9.32 -0.72
CA GLY A 233 -13.84 -9.89 -2.07
C GLY A 233 -12.94 -11.12 -2.18
N SER A 234 -13.28 -12.07 -3.06
CA SER A 234 -12.59 -13.37 -3.11
C SER A 234 -11.11 -13.25 -3.47
N CYS A 235 -10.75 -12.18 -4.19
CA CYS A 235 -9.41 -11.82 -4.62
C CYS A 235 -8.90 -10.48 -4.03
N GLY A 236 -9.46 -10.07 -2.88
CA GLY A 236 -8.92 -8.96 -2.05
C GLY A 236 -9.53 -7.59 -2.29
N ASP A 237 -10.46 -7.48 -3.24
CA ASP A 237 -11.28 -6.30 -3.46
C ASP A 237 -12.21 -5.99 -2.26
N ASN A 238 -12.78 -4.79 -2.23
CA ASN A 238 -13.83 -4.44 -1.27
C ASN A 238 -15.09 -5.26 -1.57
N TYR A 239 -15.55 -6.06 -0.61
CA TYR A 239 -16.74 -6.92 -0.74
C TYR A 239 -18.00 -6.16 -1.20
N ALA A 240 -18.15 -4.87 -0.86
CA ALA A 240 -19.28 -4.05 -1.30
C ALA A 240 -19.26 -3.69 -2.81
N GLN A 241 -18.16 -3.93 -3.53
CA GLN A 241 -18.13 -3.81 -4.99
C GLN A 241 -18.94 -4.94 -5.63
N LYS A 242 -19.64 -4.62 -6.73
CA LYS A 242 -20.37 -5.60 -7.54
C LYS A 242 -19.40 -6.60 -8.17
N GLN A 243 -19.80 -7.88 -8.24
CA GLN A 243 -19.05 -8.91 -8.95
C GLN A 243 -19.26 -8.85 -10.49
N PRO A 244 -18.26 -9.26 -11.29
CA PRO A 244 -16.88 -9.54 -10.87
C PRO A 244 -16.16 -8.26 -10.41
N ARG A 245 -15.48 -8.33 -9.25
CA ARG A 245 -14.69 -7.23 -8.71
C ARG A 245 -13.35 -7.12 -9.47
N PRO A 246 -12.59 -6.00 -9.37
CA PRO A 246 -11.41 -5.76 -10.19
C PRO A 246 -10.39 -6.91 -10.29
N ASN A 247 -10.13 -7.62 -9.20
CA ASN A 247 -9.18 -8.74 -9.13
C ASN A 247 -9.85 -10.14 -9.25
N GLU A 248 -11.18 -10.21 -9.40
CA GLU A 248 -11.94 -11.46 -9.58
C GLU A 248 -12.04 -11.87 -11.06
N ASN A 249 -12.38 -13.13 -11.35
CA ASN A 249 -12.45 -13.66 -12.71
C ASN A 249 -13.47 -12.89 -13.57
N GLY A 250 -13.09 -12.47 -14.78
CA GLY A 250 -13.87 -11.56 -15.62
C GLY A 250 -13.87 -10.10 -15.16
N GLY A 251 -13.14 -9.77 -14.08
CA GLY A 251 -12.82 -8.42 -13.65
C GLY A 251 -11.72 -7.78 -14.52
N VAL A 252 -11.36 -6.53 -14.22
CA VAL A 252 -10.40 -5.76 -15.05
C VAL A 252 -8.97 -6.34 -15.01
N TYR A 253 -8.58 -7.01 -13.94
CA TYR A 253 -7.30 -7.72 -13.82
C TYR A 253 -7.46 -9.25 -13.95
N GLY A 254 -8.66 -9.80 -13.66
CA GLY A 254 -9.01 -11.21 -13.88
C GLY A 254 -9.27 -11.54 -15.34
N THR A 255 -8.21 -11.43 -16.15
CA THR A 255 -8.22 -11.61 -17.60
C THR A 255 -8.28 -13.09 -18.05
N GLY A 256 -8.09 -14.04 -17.12
CA GLY A 256 -7.94 -15.46 -17.45
C GLY A 256 -6.58 -15.82 -18.04
N GLN A 257 -5.60 -14.90 -18.00
CA GLN A 257 -4.22 -15.14 -18.42
C GLN A 257 -3.56 -16.17 -17.48
N ILE A 258 -3.46 -17.41 -17.94
CA ILE A 258 -2.71 -18.46 -17.23
C ILE A 258 -1.26 -18.01 -17.06
N VAL A 259 -0.80 -17.84 -15.81
CA VAL A 259 0.56 -17.39 -15.51
C VAL A 259 1.54 -18.53 -15.29
N GLU A 260 1.06 -19.72 -14.90
CA GLU A 260 1.88 -20.92 -14.68
C GLU A 260 1.05 -22.21 -14.88
N THR A 261 1.72 -23.30 -15.24
CA THR A 261 1.12 -24.65 -15.41
C THR A 261 1.84 -25.68 -14.54
N TYR A 262 1.08 -26.36 -13.69
CA TYR A 262 1.55 -27.40 -12.78
C TYR A 262 0.96 -28.78 -13.13
N THR A 263 1.55 -29.86 -12.60
CA THR A 263 0.89 -31.17 -12.53
C THR A 263 0.13 -31.33 -11.21
N ALA A 264 -0.89 -32.19 -11.19
CA ALA A 264 -1.56 -32.58 -9.94
C ALA A 264 -0.56 -33.13 -8.91
N SER A 265 -0.79 -32.85 -7.62
CA SER A 265 0.09 -33.25 -6.50
C SER A 265 1.53 -32.70 -6.55
N GLN A 266 1.81 -31.69 -7.37
CA GLN A 266 3.15 -31.09 -7.49
C GLN A 266 3.52 -30.26 -6.25
N GLU A 267 4.76 -30.46 -5.77
CA GLU A 267 5.43 -29.51 -4.87
C GLU A 267 5.95 -28.30 -5.65
N PHE A 268 5.74 -27.10 -5.10
CA PHE A 268 6.20 -25.84 -5.68
C PHE A 268 6.58 -24.81 -4.62
N ILE A 269 7.25 -23.74 -5.03
CA ILE A 269 7.59 -22.61 -4.16
C ILE A 269 6.73 -21.42 -4.57
N ALA A 270 5.81 -21.01 -3.70
CA ALA A 270 5.15 -19.71 -3.81
C ALA A 270 6.08 -18.61 -3.28
N ASP A 271 6.18 -17.49 -3.98
CA ASP A 271 6.98 -16.34 -3.55
C ASP A 271 6.09 -15.13 -3.29
N VAL A 272 6.07 -14.68 -2.03
CA VAL A 272 5.24 -13.57 -1.56
C VAL A 272 6.12 -12.35 -1.31
N MET A 273 5.88 -11.25 -2.02
CA MET A 273 6.58 -9.99 -1.81
C MET A 273 5.86 -9.15 -0.74
N ILE A 274 6.46 -9.05 0.44
CA ILE A 274 5.96 -8.28 1.58
C ILE A 274 6.64 -6.92 1.61
N THR A 275 5.93 -5.89 1.14
CA THR A 275 6.37 -4.49 1.20
C THR A 275 6.23 -3.87 2.60
N SER A 276 5.42 -4.47 3.49
CA SER A 276 5.25 -4.09 4.89
C SER A 276 4.93 -5.31 5.75
N ASN A 277 5.78 -5.62 6.73
CA ASN A 277 5.62 -6.78 7.59
C ASN A 277 4.79 -6.47 8.84
N HIS A 278 3.60 -7.06 8.94
CA HIS A 278 2.68 -6.93 10.07
C HIS A 278 2.56 -8.23 10.90
N ARG A 279 3.53 -9.15 10.79
CA ARG A 279 3.48 -10.51 11.38
C ARG A 279 2.24 -11.28 10.91
N GLY A 280 1.97 -12.44 11.50
CA GLY A 280 0.78 -13.24 11.20
C GLY A 280 1.11 -14.44 10.32
N PHE A 281 0.22 -14.77 9.39
CA PHE A 281 0.35 -15.99 8.59
C PHE A 281 -0.21 -15.85 7.18
N PHE A 282 0.35 -16.64 6.26
CA PHE A 282 -0.22 -16.86 4.94
C PHE A 282 -1.06 -18.14 4.90
N LYS A 283 -2.13 -18.11 4.11
CA LYS A 283 -2.86 -19.27 3.62
C LYS A 283 -2.80 -19.29 2.10
N PHE A 284 -2.97 -20.47 1.54
CA PHE A 284 -3.06 -20.70 0.10
C PHE A 284 -4.25 -21.62 -0.16
N ASP A 285 -5.09 -21.25 -1.10
CA ASP A 285 -6.32 -21.97 -1.44
C ASP A 285 -6.47 -22.05 -2.97
N LEU A 286 -7.22 -23.02 -3.48
CA LEU A 286 -7.45 -23.22 -4.90
C LEU A 286 -8.95 -23.20 -5.23
N CYS A 287 -9.34 -22.65 -6.37
CA CYS A 287 -10.69 -22.75 -6.92
C CYS A 287 -10.61 -23.12 -8.41
N PRO A 288 -10.94 -24.37 -8.79
CA PRO A 288 -11.15 -24.74 -10.19
C PRO A 288 -12.33 -23.94 -10.77
N ILE A 289 -12.04 -23.08 -11.76
CA ILE A 289 -13.06 -22.31 -12.46
C ILE A 289 -13.66 -23.23 -13.53
N GLN A 290 -14.99 -23.36 -13.55
CA GLN A 290 -15.64 -24.17 -14.57
C GLN A 290 -15.72 -23.38 -15.89
N ALA A 291 -15.32 -24.03 -16.99
CA ALA A 291 -15.47 -23.49 -18.32
C ALA A 291 -16.94 -23.50 -18.74
N GLY A 292 -17.69 -22.49 -18.31
CA GLY A 292 -19.03 -22.21 -18.83
C GLY A 292 -19.01 -21.94 -20.34
N PRO A 293 -20.17 -21.99 -21.03
CA PRO A 293 -20.24 -21.71 -22.47
C PRO A 293 -19.84 -20.28 -22.84
N ASN A 294 -19.74 -19.39 -21.84
CA ASN A 294 -18.93 -18.18 -21.90
C ASN A 294 -17.80 -18.32 -20.87
N TYR A 295 -16.54 -18.17 -21.28
CA TYR A 295 -15.33 -18.34 -20.45
C TYR A 295 -15.27 -17.42 -19.20
N ASN A 296 -16.17 -16.43 -19.10
CA ASN A 296 -16.21 -15.40 -18.06
C ASN A 296 -17.48 -15.46 -17.18
N SER A 297 -18.23 -16.57 -17.15
CA SER A 297 -19.45 -16.66 -16.32
C SER A 297 -19.19 -16.93 -14.83
N ASP A 298 -18.13 -17.67 -14.52
CA ASP A 298 -17.92 -18.28 -13.21
C ASP A 298 -16.89 -17.48 -12.41
N VAL A 299 -17.38 -16.70 -11.45
CA VAL A 299 -16.58 -15.92 -10.50
C VAL A 299 -16.23 -16.80 -9.30
N GLU A 300 -14.98 -16.75 -8.84
CA GLU A 300 -14.56 -17.57 -7.69
C GLU A 300 -15.24 -17.15 -6.38
N THR A 301 -15.60 -18.12 -5.54
CA THR A 301 -16.30 -17.91 -4.26
C THR A 301 -15.52 -18.50 -3.09
N GLU A 302 -15.80 -18.05 -1.86
CA GLU A 302 -15.17 -18.59 -0.66
C GLU A 302 -15.45 -20.09 -0.51
N GLU A 303 -16.68 -20.53 -0.80
CA GLU A 303 -17.11 -21.93 -0.77
C GLU A 303 -16.48 -22.79 -1.88
N CYS A 304 -15.81 -22.17 -2.85
CA CYS A 304 -14.94 -22.86 -3.81
C CYS A 304 -13.55 -23.08 -3.21
N PHE A 305 -12.93 -22.01 -2.69
CA PHE A 305 -11.60 -22.05 -2.06
C PHE A 305 -11.53 -22.97 -0.84
N GLU A 306 -12.56 -22.96 0.02
CA GLU A 306 -12.64 -23.80 1.22
C GLU A 306 -12.63 -25.31 0.92
N LYS A 307 -12.91 -25.73 -0.32
CA LYS A 307 -12.89 -27.15 -0.73
C LYS A 307 -11.49 -27.65 -1.12
N PHE A 308 -10.57 -26.75 -1.49
CA PHE A 308 -9.25 -27.11 -2.01
C PHE A 308 -8.13 -26.27 -1.36
N PRO A 309 -7.92 -26.36 -0.03
CA PRO A 309 -6.78 -25.71 0.62
C PRO A 309 -5.45 -26.26 0.09
N ILE A 310 -4.49 -25.38 -0.18
CA ILE A 310 -3.13 -25.73 -0.59
C ILE A 310 -2.27 -25.79 0.66
N MET A 311 -1.79 -26.97 0.99
CA MET A 311 -1.01 -27.22 2.21
C MET A 311 0.46 -26.84 2.01
N THR A 312 1.16 -26.53 3.09
CA THR A 312 2.63 -26.55 3.05
C THR A 312 3.14 -27.98 2.90
N VAL A 313 4.37 -28.15 2.38
CA VAL A 313 5.03 -29.48 2.29
C VAL A 313 5.27 -30.15 3.66
N TYR A 314 5.03 -29.44 4.76
CA TYR A 314 5.12 -29.94 6.13
C TYR A 314 3.76 -30.38 6.70
N GLY A 315 2.66 -30.21 5.96
CA GLY A 315 1.30 -30.54 6.39
C GLY A 315 0.56 -29.43 7.16
N ASP A 316 1.17 -28.25 7.36
CA ASP A 316 0.49 -27.10 7.97
C ASP A 316 -0.47 -26.40 6.97
N ASP A 317 -1.63 -25.98 7.46
CA ASP A 317 -2.64 -25.19 6.71
C ASP A 317 -2.32 -23.69 6.62
N LYS A 318 -1.21 -23.26 7.24
CA LYS A 318 -0.76 -21.87 7.39
C LYS A 318 0.77 -21.79 7.39
N TYR A 319 1.34 -20.86 6.63
CA TYR A 319 2.73 -20.47 6.79
C TYR A 319 2.83 -19.32 7.82
N ILE A 320 3.37 -19.61 9.01
CA ILE A 320 3.58 -18.60 10.06
C ILE A 320 4.81 -17.74 9.75
N MET A 321 4.67 -16.41 9.75
CA MET A 321 5.75 -15.47 9.47
C MET A 321 6.78 -15.39 10.61
N LYS A 322 7.80 -16.25 10.57
CA LYS A 322 8.91 -16.31 11.55
C LYS A 322 9.92 -15.15 11.46
N LYS A 323 9.83 -14.32 10.42
CA LYS A 323 10.78 -13.23 10.09
C LYS A 323 10.05 -11.88 10.09
N PHE A 324 10.69 -10.84 10.61
CA PHE A 324 10.13 -9.48 10.77
C PHE A 324 10.66 -8.45 9.76
N TYR A 325 11.20 -8.88 8.61
CA TYR A 325 11.71 -7.97 7.57
C TYR A 325 10.71 -7.82 6.41
N ASN A 326 10.89 -6.79 5.59
CA ASN A 326 10.18 -6.60 4.32
C ASN A 326 11.02 -7.22 3.19
N GLY A 327 10.38 -7.76 2.15
CA GLY A 327 11.01 -8.46 1.04
C GLY A 327 10.30 -9.77 0.69
N HIS A 328 11.02 -10.66 0.01
CA HIS A 328 10.50 -11.91 -0.51
C HIS A 328 10.39 -13.02 0.56
N TYR A 329 9.28 -13.77 0.50
CA TYR A 329 8.94 -14.88 1.38
C TYR A 329 8.58 -16.11 0.53
N GLN A 330 9.57 -16.98 0.36
CA GLN A 330 9.41 -18.28 -0.27
C GLN A 330 8.70 -19.25 0.69
N VAL A 331 7.60 -19.85 0.22
CA VAL A 331 6.80 -20.85 0.92
C VAL A 331 6.73 -22.11 0.07
N HIS A 332 7.14 -23.24 0.64
CA HIS A 332 7.06 -24.55 -0.01
C HIS A 332 5.66 -25.13 0.20
N LEU A 333 4.95 -25.35 -0.90
CA LEU A 333 3.56 -25.78 -0.96
C LEU A 333 3.42 -27.07 -1.78
N ILE A 334 2.34 -27.80 -1.56
CA ILE A 334 1.96 -28.96 -2.38
C ILE A 334 0.52 -28.79 -2.87
N LEU A 335 0.29 -28.99 -4.17
CA LEU A 335 -1.05 -28.91 -4.77
C LEU A 335 -1.94 -30.08 -4.33
N PRO A 336 -3.26 -29.90 -4.18
CA PRO A 336 -4.15 -30.98 -3.77
C PRO A 336 -4.19 -32.16 -4.75
N ASP A 337 -4.22 -33.38 -4.20
CA ASP A 337 -4.35 -34.62 -4.97
C ASP A 337 -5.61 -34.63 -5.84
N ASN A 338 -5.51 -35.24 -7.03
CA ASN A 338 -6.62 -35.46 -7.97
C ASN A 338 -7.34 -34.21 -8.51
N VAL A 339 -6.90 -32.99 -8.17
CA VAL A 339 -7.41 -31.76 -8.79
C VAL A 339 -6.72 -31.52 -10.13
N THR A 340 -7.52 -31.31 -11.18
CA THR A 340 -7.05 -30.86 -12.50
C THR A 340 -8.02 -29.83 -13.06
N CYS A 341 -7.49 -28.83 -13.77
CA CYS A 341 -8.25 -27.69 -14.29
C CYS A 341 -7.50 -27.06 -15.45
N ASP A 342 -8.20 -26.74 -16.54
CA ASP A 342 -7.66 -25.88 -17.60
C ASP A 342 -7.49 -24.43 -17.15
N HIS A 343 -8.29 -24.02 -16.16
CA HIS A 343 -8.23 -22.73 -15.48
C HIS A 343 -8.59 -22.90 -13.99
N CYS A 344 -7.66 -22.57 -13.10
CA CYS A 344 -7.87 -22.46 -11.66
C CYS A 344 -7.51 -21.06 -11.19
N SER A 345 -8.26 -20.53 -10.24
CA SER A 345 -7.84 -19.41 -9.40
C SER A 345 -7.06 -19.96 -8.21
N MET A 346 -5.76 -19.66 -8.10
CA MET A 346 -4.97 -19.89 -6.88
C MET A 346 -4.96 -18.61 -6.05
N ARG A 347 -5.41 -18.69 -4.81
CA ARG A 347 -5.46 -17.55 -3.88
C ARG A 347 -4.36 -17.63 -2.84
N TRP A 348 -3.58 -16.56 -2.72
CA TRP A 348 -2.87 -16.24 -1.48
C TRP A 348 -3.76 -15.39 -0.59
N THR A 349 -3.81 -15.72 0.70
CA THR A 349 -4.44 -14.90 1.75
C THR A 349 -3.38 -14.60 2.81
N TYR A 350 -3.21 -13.33 3.19
CA TYR A 350 -2.37 -12.93 4.32
C TYR A 350 -3.20 -12.28 5.41
N VAL A 351 -3.18 -12.86 6.61
CA VAL A 351 -3.81 -12.30 7.81
C VAL A 351 -2.70 -11.77 8.71
N THR A 352 -2.77 -10.49 9.07
CA THR A 352 -1.75 -9.85 9.92
C THR A 352 -1.82 -10.31 11.38
N ALA A 353 -0.84 -9.92 12.19
CA ALA A 353 -0.89 -10.09 13.65
C ALA A 353 -0.30 -8.88 14.38
N ASN A 354 -0.79 -7.69 14.04
CA ASN A 354 -0.36 -6.40 14.56
C ASN A 354 -1.45 -5.68 15.39
N ASN A 355 -2.73 -5.98 15.19
CA ASN A 355 -3.82 -5.41 16.01
C ASN A 355 -3.96 -6.17 17.33
N TRP A 356 -4.38 -5.48 18.40
CA TRP A 356 -4.84 -6.11 19.64
C TRP A 356 -6.34 -6.41 19.56
N GLY A 357 -6.75 -7.57 20.04
CA GLY A 357 -8.16 -7.97 20.09
C GLY A 357 -8.39 -9.15 21.02
N ILE A 358 -9.65 -9.59 21.09
CA ILE A 358 -10.07 -10.72 21.94
C ILE A 358 -9.84 -12.05 21.21
N CYS A 359 -9.17 -12.97 21.88
CA CYS A 359 -8.87 -14.32 21.42
C CYS A 359 -10.09 -15.25 21.61
N SER A 360 -10.06 -16.44 21.02
CA SER A 360 -11.16 -17.42 21.11
C SER A 360 -11.42 -17.97 22.53
N ASP A 361 -10.46 -17.82 23.45
CA ASP A 361 -10.57 -18.16 24.87
C ASP A 361 -11.06 -16.99 25.74
N GLY A 362 -11.38 -15.84 25.14
CA GLY A 362 -11.79 -14.62 25.83
C GLY A 362 -10.64 -13.77 26.39
N THR A 363 -9.38 -14.19 26.26
CA THR A 363 -8.22 -13.36 26.62
C THR A 363 -7.99 -12.26 25.59
N GLY A 364 -7.19 -11.24 25.92
CA GLY A 364 -6.93 -10.10 25.03
C GLY A 364 -5.45 -9.97 24.67
N ALA A 365 -5.11 -10.15 23.39
CA ALA A 365 -3.72 -10.19 22.92
C ALA A 365 -3.52 -9.55 21.53
N ILE A 366 -2.26 -9.27 21.20
CA ILE A 366 -1.85 -8.87 19.84
C ILE A 366 -1.91 -10.09 18.92
N GLY A 367 -2.52 -9.93 17.74
CA GLY A 367 -2.81 -11.01 16.79
C GLY A 367 -4.16 -11.70 16.98
N CYS A 368 -4.92 -11.33 18.01
CA CYS A 368 -6.27 -11.84 18.25
C CYS A 368 -7.36 -10.89 17.75
N GLY A 369 -8.59 -11.40 17.64
CA GLY A 369 -9.71 -10.66 17.05
C GLY A 369 -9.50 -10.31 15.57
N PRO A 370 -10.19 -9.29 15.04
CA PRO A 370 -10.01 -8.82 13.68
C PRO A 370 -8.58 -8.33 13.39
N GLN A 371 -8.00 -8.78 12.28
CA GLN A 371 -6.66 -8.42 11.79
C GLN A 371 -6.77 -7.95 10.35
N GLU A 372 -5.83 -7.12 9.86
CA GLU A 372 -5.89 -6.72 8.45
C GLU A 372 -5.67 -7.95 7.57
N THR A 373 -6.41 -8.03 6.46
CA THR A 373 -6.45 -9.22 5.60
C THR A 373 -6.22 -8.80 4.16
N PHE A 374 -5.28 -9.48 3.52
CA PHE A 374 -4.95 -9.35 2.10
C PHE A 374 -5.37 -10.62 1.38
N LYS A 375 -5.82 -10.48 0.14
CA LYS A 375 -5.99 -11.62 -0.78
C LYS A 375 -5.50 -11.22 -2.17
N THR A 376 -4.87 -12.16 -2.88
CA THR A 376 -4.61 -12.00 -4.32
C THR A 376 -4.81 -13.33 -5.02
N CYS A 377 -5.40 -13.31 -6.22
CA CYS A 377 -5.62 -14.51 -7.04
C CYS A 377 -4.68 -14.54 -8.26
N SER A 378 -4.16 -15.71 -8.58
CA SER A 378 -3.33 -16.01 -9.74
C SER A 378 -4.04 -17.07 -10.61
N ASP A 379 -4.17 -16.81 -11.91
CA ASP A 379 -4.78 -17.74 -12.84
C ASP A 379 -3.76 -18.80 -13.26
N ILE A 380 -3.96 -20.06 -12.88
CA ILE A 380 -3.04 -21.17 -13.13
C ILE A 380 -3.73 -22.35 -13.80
N LYS A 381 -2.95 -23.25 -14.40
CA LYS A 381 -3.42 -24.51 -14.97
C LYS A 381 -2.87 -25.70 -14.18
N ILE A 382 -3.68 -26.75 -14.01
CA ILE A 382 -3.23 -28.01 -13.39
C ILE A 382 -3.59 -29.19 -14.30
N VAL A 383 -2.57 -29.84 -14.85
CA VAL A 383 -2.70 -31.03 -15.72
C VAL A 383 -2.48 -32.32 -14.94
N LYS A 384 -2.78 -33.47 -15.57
CA LYS A 384 -2.37 -34.78 -15.05
C LYS A 384 -0.85 -34.97 -15.20
N LEU A 385 -0.29 -35.77 -14.31
CA LEU A 385 1.03 -36.41 -14.46
C LEU A 385 1.05 -37.35 -15.68
#